data_AF-A0A5U0U820-F1
#
_entry.id   AF-A0A5U0U820-F1
#
_cell.length_a   1.000
_cell.length_b   1.000
_cell.length_c   1.000
_cell.angle_alpha   90.00
_cell.angle_beta   90.00
_cell.angle_gamma   90.00
#
_symmetry.space_group_name_H-M   'P 1'
#
loop_
_entity.id
_entity.type
_entity.pdbx_description
1 polymer ?
#
loop_
_entity_poly.entity_id
_entity_poly.type
_entity_poly.pdbx_seq_one_letter_code
_entity_poly.pdbx_strand_id
1 'polypeptide(L)'
;HCREPVFITDWLRLHEDISDFGNNTSAMTRMMNVIEHLLLVTLIHQVFSVSPKSLSTMAFVIDGPLAIFGQPAKLHSRIMEFLFRINNRLAELNLSPILVIGLQKTGDVMDHANILNKFLPPGVIKLLDDEYRYKYIKGSDSPSENFGGETYYGQDFIFKTERGRIFNFAIPYPFSDKAPGKKEFSKKKSKIANYGNLVEKACNLICHFELDLYQNAIVPVALAHRHASISIVPGGKVLDIITKTGLKNN
;
A
#
# COMPACT_ATOMS: atom_id res chain seq x y z
N HIS A 1 19.69 10.74 27.94
CA HIS A 1 18.86 9.52 27.87
C HIS A 1 18.28 9.24 29.25
N CYS A 2 16.95 9.24 29.40
CA CYS A 2 16.24 9.09 30.68
C CYS A 2 16.13 7.64 31.21
N ARG A 3 16.76 6.65 30.56
CA ARG A 3 16.78 5.21 30.95
C ARG A 3 15.42 4.51 31.02
N GLU A 4 14.34 5.16 30.61
CA GLU A 4 13.03 4.54 30.50
C GLU A 4 12.92 3.60 29.29
N PRO A 5 12.11 2.52 29.39
CA PRO A 5 11.85 1.65 28.25
C PRO A 5 11.07 2.41 27.18
N VAL A 6 11.56 2.39 25.95
CA VAL A 6 10.87 2.96 24.78
C VAL A 6 10.23 1.81 24.00
N PHE A 7 8.91 1.84 23.87
CA PHE A 7 8.16 0.83 23.12
C PHE A 7 8.04 1.22 21.64
N ILE A 8 7.80 0.23 20.78
CA ILE A 8 7.54 0.45 19.36
C ILE A 8 6.32 1.38 19.17
N THR A 9 5.31 1.25 20.04
CA THR A 9 4.13 2.12 20.08
C THR A 9 4.48 3.58 20.34
N ASP A 10 5.54 3.86 21.09
CA ASP A 10 6.00 5.24 21.36
C ASP A 10 6.69 5.82 20.14
N TRP A 11 7.50 5.00 19.44
CA TRP A 11 8.07 5.43 18.17
C TRP A 11 6.98 5.68 17.13
N LEU A 12 5.98 4.81 17.02
CA LEU A 12 4.87 4.98 16.07
C LEU A 12 3.88 6.07 16.50
N ARG A 13 3.91 6.48 17.77
CA ARG A 13 3.03 7.50 18.35
C ARG A 13 1.53 7.19 18.15
N LEU A 14 1.17 5.91 18.13
CA LEU A 14 -0.22 5.48 17.88
C LEU A 14 -1.16 5.87 19.03
N HIS A 15 -0.63 6.01 20.24
CA HIS A 15 -1.40 6.37 21.43
C HIS A 15 -1.85 7.83 21.43
N GLU A 16 -1.18 8.72 20.69
CA GLU A 16 -1.47 10.17 20.71
C GLU A 16 -2.81 10.53 20.05
N ASP A 17 -3.26 9.72 19.09
CA ASP A 17 -4.54 9.91 18.40
C ASP A 17 -5.71 9.24 19.15
N ILE A 18 -5.44 8.55 20.27
CA ILE A 18 -6.47 7.93 21.11
C ILE A 18 -7.04 8.99 22.05
N SER A 19 -8.34 9.19 21.98
CA SER A 19 -9.08 10.06 22.89
C SER A 19 -9.96 9.25 23.83
N ASP A 20 -9.97 9.63 25.11
CA ASP A 20 -10.94 9.13 26.10
C ASP A 20 -12.35 9.66 25.82
N PHE A 21 -12.44 10.76 25.07
CA PHE A 21 -13.69 11.41 24.68
C PHE A 21 -13.80 11.43 23.15
N GLY A 22 -14.67 10.57 22.60
CA GLY A 22 -15.01 10.58 21.17
C GLY A 22 -14.69 9.29 20.42
N ASN A 23 -14.57 9.39 19.10
CA ASN A 23 -14.42 8.26 18.20
C ASN A 23 -12.94 7.97 17.88
N ASN A 24 -12.46 6.79 18.24
CA ASN A 24 -11.08 6.32 17.99
C ASN A 24 -10.91 5.56 16.66
N THR A 25 -11.89 5.62 15.75
CA THR A 25 -11.84 4.92 14.45
C THR A 25 -10.60 5.31 13.64
N SER A 26 -10.20 6.58 13.66
CA SER A 26 -8.98 7.06 12.97
C SER A 26 -7.72 6.41 13.53
N ALA A 27 -7.56 6.38 14.85
CA ALA A 27 -6.44 5.75 15.54
C ALA A 27 -6.37 4.24 15.23
N MET A 28 -7.51 3.55 15.28
CA MET A 28 -7.61 2.12 14.94
C MET A 28 -7.27 1.85 13.47
N THR A 29 -7.74 2.70 12.55
CA THR A 29 -7.43 2.59 11.12
C THR A 29 -5.94 2.80 10.86
N ARG A 30 -5.29 3.75 11.54
CA ARG A 30 -3.84 3.95 11.45
C ARG A 30 -3.07 2.76 12.00
N MET A 31 -3.49 2.21 13.14
CA MET A 31 -2.87 1.02 13.71
C MET A 31 -2.97 -0.16 12.75
N MET A 32 -4.16 -0.39 12.17
CA MET A 32 -4.36 -1.43 11.14
C MET A 32 -3.41 -1.23 9.96
N ASN A 33 -3.36 -0.03 9.39
CA ASN A 33 -2.48 0.28 8.26
C ASN A 33 -1.00 0.02 8.59
N VAL A 34 -0.53 0.42 9.77
CA VAL A 34 0.85 0.15 10.22
C VAL A 34 1.11 -1.34 10.35
N ILE A 35 0.19 -2.09 10.97
CA ILE A 35 0.34 -3.54 11.17
C ILE A 35 0.39 -4.25 9.82
N GLU A 36 -0.49 -3.93 8.87
CA GLU A 36 -0.49 -4.52 7.52
C GLU A 36 0.87 -4.36 6.83
N HIS A 37 1.45 -3.16 6.93
CA HIS A 37 2.75 -2.85 6.33
C HIS A 37 3.91 -3.56 7.05
N LEU A 38 3.87 -3.66 8.38
CA LEU A 38 4.86 -4.42 9.15
C LEU A 38 4.76 -5.92 8.88
N LEU A 39 3.56 -6.46 8.70
CA LEU A 39 3.35 -7.85 8.32
C LEU A 39 3.94 -8.15 6.93
N LEU A 40 3.72 -7.25 5.96
CA LEU A 40 4.37 -7.35 4.65
C LEU A 40 5.90 -7.44 4.79
N VAL A 41 6.50 -6.49 5.50
CA VAL A 41 7.96 -6.43 5.71
C VAL A 41 8.47 -7.70 6.40
N THR A 42 7.76 -8.16 7.43
CA THR A 42 8.11 -9.36 8.19
C THR A 42 8.08 -10.60 7.31
N LEU A 43 7.02 -10.77 6.51
CA LEU A 43 6.88 -11.91 5.61
C LEU A 43 7.97 -11.91 4.53
N ILE A 44 8.26 -10.75 3.92
CA ILE A 44 9.37 -10.61 2.96
C ILE A 44 10.70 -11.02 3.62
N HIS A 45 10.97 -10.52 4.82
CA HIS A 45 12.22 -10.82 5.54
C HIS A 45 12.34 -12.31 5.89
N GLN A 46 11.25 -12.94 6.35
CA GLN A 46 11.22 -14.36 6.68
C GLN A 46 11.47 -15.23 5.44
N VAL A 47 10.76 -14.96 4.33
CA VAL A 47 10.97 -15.71 3.09
C VAL A 47 12.38 -15.49 2.55
N PHE A 48 12.90 -14.26 2.61
CA PHE A 48 14.28 -13.95 2.21
C PHE A 48 15.31 -14.77 3.00
N SER A 49 15.11 -14.88 4.31
CA SER A 49 16.03 -15.61 5.21
C SER A 49 16.04 -17.12 4.97
N VAL A 50 14.93 -17.67 4.49
CA VAL A 50 14.81 -19.10 4.17
C VAL A 50 15.25 -19.41 2.74
N SER A 51 14.77 -18.64 1.76
CA SER A 51 15.04 -18.85 0.34
C SER A 51 14.87 -17.55 -0.46
N PRO A 52 15.97 -16.83 -0.76
CA PRO A 52 15.94 -15.68 -1.67
C PRO A 52 15.37 -16.03 -3.04
N LYS A 53 15.63 -17.25 -3.53
CA LYS A 53 15.09 -17.73 -4.80
C LYS A 53 13.57 -17.79 -4.79
N SER A 54 12.98 -18.34 -3.72
CA SER A 54 11.52 -18.38 -3.58
C SER A 54 10.93 -16.97 -3.55
N LEU A 55 11.55 -16.05 -2.80
CA LEU A 55 11.13 -14.64 -2.75
C LEU A 55 11.10 -14.00 -4.15
N SER A 56 12.09 -14.26 -4.99
CA SER A 56 12.18 -13.69 -6.35
C SER A 56 11.06 -14.11 -7.30
N THR A 57 10.30 -15.14 -6.93
CA THR A 57 9.15 -15.67 -7.68
C THR A 57 7.80 -15.37 -7.03
N MET A 58 7.78 -14.68 -5.88
CA MET A 58 6.57 -14.34 -5.16
C MET A 58 6.09 -12.92 -5.49
N ALA A 59 4.78 -12.73 -5.45
CA ALA A 59 4.13 -11.44 -5.55
C ALA A 59 3.40 -11.14 -4.23
N PHE A 60 3.60 -9.94 -3.70
CA PHE A 60 2.90 -9.45 -2.51
C PHE A 60 1.91 -8.38 -2.91
N VAL A 61 0.69 -8.47 -2.40
CA VAL A 61 -0.38 -7.52 -2.72
C VAL A 61 -0.96 -6.94 -1.43
N ILE A 62 -0.97 -5.61 -1.33
CA ILE A 62 -1.65 -4.86 -0.28
C ILE A 62 -2.96 -4.30 -0.84
N ASP A 63 -4.06 -4.44 -0.09
CA ASP A 63 -5.34 -3.79 -0.39
C ASP A 63 -5.34 -2.35 0.12
N GLY A 64 -4.65 -1.47 -0.61
CA GLY A 64 -4.47 -0.08 -0.25
C GLY A 64 -3.29 0.57 -0.94
N PRO A 65 -3.04 1.87 -0.68
CA PRO A 65 -1.87 2.55 -1.17
C PRO A 65 -0.60 2.00 -0.52
N LEU A 66 0.53 2.14 -1.22
CA LEU A 66 1.86 1.99 -0.61
C LEU A 66 2.23 3.29 0.13
N ALA A 67 1.48 3.57 1.21
CA ALA A 67 1.63 4.78 2.01
C ALA A 67 1.19 4.57 3.47
N ILE A 68 1.82 5.33 4.37
CA ILE A 68 1.50 5.38 5.80
C ILE A 68 1.21 6.84 6.18
N PHE A 69 0.12 7.07 6.90
CA PHE A 69 -0.40 8.41 7.19
C PHE A 69 -0.43 8.72 8.69
N GLY A 70 -0.42 10.01 9.02
CA GLY A 70 -0.51 10.50 10.40
C GLY A 70 0.80 10.34 11.16
N GLN A 71 0.72 10.18 12.48
CA GLN A 71 1.90 10.07 13.34
C GLN A 71 2.91 8.97 12.95
N PRO A 72 2.49 7.76 12.49
CA PRO A 72 3.43 6.72 12.11
C PRO A 72 4.04 6.91 10.71
N ALA A 73 3.73 8.00 9.99
CA ALA A 73 4.12 8.20 8.59
C ALA A 73 5.61 8.00 8.34
N LYS A 74 6.49 8.36 9.29
CA LYS A 74 7.95 8.12 9.23
C LYS A 74 8.36 6.66 9.01
N LEU A 75 7.46 5.69 9.23
CA LEU A 75 7.70 4.28 8.89
C LEU A 75 7.90 4.06 7.38
N HIS A 76 7.33 4.91 6.53
CA HIS A 76 7.46 4.78 5.07
C HIS A 76 8.93 4.74 4.61
N SER A 77 9.80 5.57 5.20
CA SER A 77 11.22 5.65 4.82
C SER A 77 11.99 4.40 5.23
N ARG A 78 11.62 3.77 6.35
CA ARG A 78 12.21 2.49 6.79
C ARG A 78 11.77 1.33 5.90
N ILE A 79 10.54 1.37 5.40
CA ILE A 79 10.06 0.39 4.41
C ILE A 79 10.82 0.55 3.09
N MET A 80 11.01 1.80 2.61
CA MET A 80 11.82 2.07 1.40
C MET A 80 13.24 1.49 1.55
N GLU A 81 13.93 1.84 2.63
CA GLU A 81 15.28 1.37 2.93
C GLU A 81 15.34 -0.16 3.00
N PHE A 82 14.34 -0.79 3.63
CA PHE A 82 14.24 -2.25 3.69
C PHE A 82 14.08 -2.89 2.31
N LEU A 83 13.10 -2.46 1.52
CA LEU A 83 12.82 -3.03 0.19
C LEU A 83 14.01 -2.83 -0.76
N PHE A 84 14.65 -1.66 -0.70
CA PHE A 84 15.86 -1.38 -1.48
C PHE A 84 17.01 -2.34 -1.12
N ARG A 85 17.27 -2.56 0.17
CA ARG A 85 18.29 -3.52 0.62
C ARG A 85 17.99 -4.94 0.16
N ILE A 86 16.73 -5.39 0.27
CA ILE A 86 16.32 -6.72 -0.21
C ILE A 86 16.57 -6.85 -1.72
N ASN A 87 16.18 -5.86 -2.51
CA ASN A 87 16.39 -5.90 -3.96
C ASN A 87 17.88 -5.89 -4.35
N ASN A 88 18.72 -5.13 -3.64
CA ASN A 88 20.17 -5.19 -3.87
C ASN A 88 20.74 -6.57 -3.57
N ARG A 89 20.32 -7.21 -2.47
CA ARG A 89 20.75 -8.58 -2.15
C ARG A 89 20.26 -9.61 -3.17
N LEU A 90 19.05 -9.45 -3.72
CA LEU A 90 18.57 -10.31 -4.80
C LEU A 90 19.37 -10.11 -6.08
N ALA A 91 19.74 -8.87 -6.40
CA ALA A 91 20.57 -8.55 -7.57
C ALA A 91 21.98 -9.17 -7.44
N GLU A 92 22.61 -9.11 -6.25
CA GLU A 92 23.88 -9.80 -5.96
C GLU A 92 23.81 -11.31 -6.23
N LEU A 93 22.62 -11.91 -6.09
CA LEU A 93 22.35 -13.32 -6.35
C LEU A 93 21.86 -13.61 -7.79
N ASN A 94 21.85 -12.61 -8.68
CA ASN A 94 21.28 -12.67 -10.03
C ASN A 94 19.80 -13.09 -10.06
N LEU A 95 19.03 -12.68 -9.04
CA LEU A 95 17.60 -12.95 -8.93
C LEU A 95 16.77 -11.72 -9.32
N SER A 96 15.53 -11.96 -9.73
CA SER A 96 14.58 -10.89 -10.01
C SER A 96 14.26 -10.07 -8.75
N PRO A 97 14.03 -8.74 -8.88
CA PRO A 97 13.52 -7.93 -7.77
C PRO A 97 12.14 -8.40 -7.32
N ILE A 98 11.83 -8.14 -6.05
CA ILE A 98 10.54 -8.52 -5.47
C ILE A 98 9.39 -7.75 -6.12
N LEU A 99 8.27 -8.43 -6.34
CA LEU A 99 7.03 -7.80 -6.80
C LEU A 99 6.14 -7.48 -5.61
N VAL A 100 5.99 -6.20 -5.29
CA VAL A 100 5.03 -5.69 -4.31
C VAL A 100 4.08 -4.74 -5.02
N ILE A 101 2.79 -4.92 -4.81
CA ILE A 101 1.73 -4.14 -5.46
C ILE A 101 0.77 -3.62 -4.40
N GLY A 102 0.58 -2.31 -4.33
CA GLY A 102 -0.57 -1.73 -3.63
C GLY A 102 -1.74 -1.61 -4.61
N LEU A 103 -2.92 -2.11 -4.26
CA LEU A 103 -4.13 -1.98 -5.08
C LEU A 103 -5.13 -1.06 -4.40
N GLN A 104 -5.50 0.02 -5.07
CA GLN A 104 -6.43 1.01 -4.54
C GLN A 104 -7.77 0.94 -5.26
N LYS A 105 -8.81 0.54 -4.54
CA LYS A 105 -10.18 0.45 -5.06
C LYS A 105 -10.97 1.76 -4.95
N THR A 106 -10.50 2.68 -4.11
CA THR A 106 -11.17 3.95 -3.79
C THR A 106 -10.16 5.09 -3.69
N GLY A 107 -10.69 6.31 -3.67
CA GLY A 107 -9.93 7.56 -3.54
C GLY A 107 -9.75 8.28 -4.88
N ASP A 108 -9.28 9.53 -4.80
CA ASP A 108 -9.33 10.49 -5.91
C ASP A 108 -8.74 9.99 -7.23
N VAL A 109 -7.68 9.17 -7.16
CA VAL A 109 -7.06 8.58 -8.35
C VAL A 109 -8.00 7.61 -9.04
N MET A 110 -8.68 6.75 -8.26
CA MET A 110 -9.62 5.78 -8.80
C MET A 110 -10.88 6.48 -9.33
N ASP A 111 -11.36 7.50 -8.63
CA ASP A 111 -12.49 8.31 -9.08
C ASP A 111 -12.19 8.99 -10.42
N HIS A 112 -11.00 9.60 -10.54
CA HIS A 112 -10.49 10.17 -11.78
C HIS A 112 -10.35 9.12 -12.90
N ALA A 113 -9.78 7.96 -12.59
CA ALA A 113 -9.64 6.86 -13.53
C ALA A 113 -11.01 6.38 -14.07
N ASN A 114 -12.01 6.26 -13.19
CA ASN A 114 -13.37 5.86 -13.57
C ASN A 114 -14.03 6.85 -14.53
N ILE A 115 -13.83 8.16 -14.35
CA ILE A 115 -14.32 9.19 -15.28
C ILE A 115 -13.67 9.01 -16.67
N LEU A 116 -12.37 8.74 -16.70
CA LEU A 116 -11.62 8.54 -17.95
C LEU A 116 -11.88 7.19 -18.61
N ASN A 117 -12.36 6.18 -17.86
CA ASN A 117 -12.39 4.79 -18.31
C ASN A 117 -13.03 4.60 -19.70
N LYS A 118 -14.17 5.26 -19.97
CA LYS A 118 -14.87 5.14 -21.26
C LYS A 118 -14.11 5.73 -22.45
N PHE A 119 -13.13 6.60 -22.20
CA PHE A 119 -12.33 7.28 -23.24
C PHE A 119 -10.96 6.63 -23.44
N LEU A 120 -10.51 5.79 -22.52
CA LEU A 120 -9.22 5.12 -22.60
C LEU A 120 -9.32 3.86 -23.47
N PRO A 121 -8.39 3.62 -24.41
CA PRO A 121 -8.33 2.36 -25.12
C PRO A 121 -7.95 1.21 -24.16
N PRO A 122 -8.38 -0.04 -24.43
CA PRO A 122 -7.88 -1.21 -23.70
C PRO A 122 -6.34 -1.33 -23.79
N GLY A 123 -5.72 -1.94 -22.78
CA GLY A 123 -4.28 -2.18 -22.74
C GLY A 123 -3.41 -0.97 -22.37
N VAL A 124 -4.01 0.17 -22.03
CA VAL A 124 -3.26 1.40 -21.73
C VAL A 124 -2.81 1.48 -20.28
N ILE A 125 -1.57 1.91 -20.06
CA ILE A 125 -1.01 2.24 -18.75
C ILE A 125 -0.52 3.68 -18.70
N LYS A 126 -0.72 4.35 -17.57
CA LYS A 126 -0.22 5.69 -17.29
C LYS A 126 0.39 5.75 -15.88
N LEU A 127 1.68 6.09 -15.80
CA LEU A 127 2.33 6.53 -14.57
C LEU A 127 1.77 7.90 -14.15
N LEU A 128 1.45 8.06 -12.87
CA LEU A 128 0.95 9.33 -12.32
C LEU A 128 2.06 10.18 -11.74
N ASP A 129 2.63 11.05 -12.56
CA ASP A 129 3.58 12.07 -12.13
C ASP A 129 2.88 13.18 -11.30
N ASP A 130 3.68 13.93 -10.53
CA ASP A 130 3.16 14.96 -9.63
C ASP A 130 2.43 16.08 -10.39
N GLU A 131 2.90 16.44 -11.59
CA GLU A 131 2.27 17.47 -12.43
C GLU A 131 0.85 17.04 -12.82
N TYR A 132 0.69 15.82 -13.34
CA TYR A 132 -0.61 15.26 -13.68
C TYR A 132 -1.52 15.20 -12.45
N ARG A 133 -0.98 14.77 -11.31
CA ARG A 133 -1.74 14.61 -10.07
C ARG A 133 -2.31 15.94 -9.57
N TYR A 134 -1.52 17.00 -9.57
CA TYR A 134 -1.99 18.31 -9.13
C TYR A 134 -2.92 18.97 -10.13
N LYS A 135 -2.64 18.83 -11.43
CA LYS A 135 -3.41 19.48 -12.49
C LYS A 135 -4.79 18.87 -12.68
N TYR A 136 -4.90 17.54 -12.65
CA TYR A 136 -6.13 16.84 -13.07
C TYR A 136 -6.86 16.10 -11.95
N ILE A 137 -6.19 15.77 -10.84
CA ILE A 137 -6.81 14.96 -9.77
C ILE A 137 -7.08 15.81 -8.53
N LYS A 138 -6.09 16.56 -8.03
CA LYS A 138 -6.21 17.33 -6.78
C LYS A 138 -6.71 18.76 -6.95
N GLY A 139 -6.45 19.40 -8.10
CA GLY A 139 -6.81 20.80 -8.34
C GLY A 139 -6.16 21.75 -7.32
N SER A 140 -4.83 21.80 -7.29
CA SER A 140 -4.08 22.60 -6.30
C SER A 140 -3.43 23.83 -6.92
N ASP A 141 -3.73 25.01 -6.37
CA ASP A 141 -3.11 26.29 -6.77
C ASP A 141 -1.67 26.46 -6.23
N SER A 142 -1.26 25.61 -5.29
CA SER A 142 0.08 25.62 -4.67
C SER A 142 0.62 24.18 -4.53
N PRO A 143 1.00 23.55 -5.65
CA PRO A 143 1.45 22.15 -5.64
C PRO A 143 2.74 21.98 -4.84
N SER A 144 2.79 20.94 -4.00
CA SER A 144 4.03 20.57 -3.30
C SER A 144 5.06 20.02 -4.28
N GLU A 145 6.34 20.32 -4.07
CA GLU A 145 7.46 19.86 -4.92
C GLU A 145 7.61 18.33 -5.01
N ASN A 146 7.04 17.59 -4.05
CA ASN A 146 7.04 16.13 -4.04
C ASN A 146 5.76 15.60 -3.39
N PHE A 147 4.84 15.12 -4.21
CA PHE A 147 3.62 14.50 -3.71
C PHE A 147 3.95 13.30 -2.80
N GLY A 148 3.34 13.26 -1.62
CA GLY A 148 3.53 12.15 -0.68
C GLY A 148 4.94 12.05 -0.08
N GLY A 149 5.69 13.17 -0.07
CA GLY A 149 7.08 13.21 0.39
C GLY A 149 7.32 12.62 1.78
N GLU A 150 6.35 12.73 2.69
CA GLU A 150 6.48 12.24 4.07
C GLU A 150 5.64 10.98 4.38
N THR A 151 4.92 10.44 3.39
CA THR A 151 3.89 9.40 3.63
C THR A 151 3.95 8.23 2.67
N TYR A 152 4.24 8.46 1.39
CA TYR A 152 4.22 7.42 0.35
C TYR A 152 5.59 6.77 0.21
N TYR A 153 5.60 5.47 -0.08
CA TYR A 153 6.78 4.70 -0.46
C TYR A 153 6.60 3.93 -1.78
N GLY A 154 5.52 4.18 -2.51
CA GLY A 154 5.30 3.67 -3.86
C GLY A 154 4.71 4.69 -4.83
N GLN A 155 4.82 4.38 -6.12
CA GLN A 155 4.39 5.18 -7.25
C GLN A 155 3.11 4.62 -7.85
N ASP A 156 2.11 5.50 -8.03
CA ASP A 156 0.81 5.12 -8.59
C ASP A 156 0.83 5.03 -10.12
N PHE A 157 0.05 4.09 -10.63
CA PHE A 157 -0.21 3.81 -12.03
C PHE A 157 -1.71 3.59 -12.25
N ILE A 158 -2.25 4.16 -13.33
CA ILE A 158 -3.57 3.79 -13.85
C ILE A 158 -3.34 2.79 -14.98
N PHE A 159 -4.02 1.65 -14.94
CA PHE A 159 -3.94 0.63 -15.97
C PHE A 159 -5.33 0.14 -16.37
N LYS A 160 -5.61 0.16 -17.67
CA LYS A 160 -6.81 -0.44 -18.25
C LYS A 160 -6.43 -1.76 -18.92
N THR A 161 -7.01 -2.86 -18.45
CA THR A 161 -6.78 -4.19 -19.00
C THR A 161 -7.38 -4.32 -20.40
N GLU A 162 -6.96 -5.35 -21.14
CA GLU A 162 -7.53 -5.68 -22.44
C GLU A 162 -9.03 -6.01 -22.36
N ARG A 163 -9.49 -6.48 -21.20
CA ARG A 163 -10.91 -6.72 -20.91
C ARG A 163 -11.68 -5.45 -20.51
N GLY A 164 -11.04 -4.29 -20.57
CA GLY A 164 -11.67 -2.99 -20.36
C GLY A 164 -11.82 -2.57 -18.90
N ARG A 165 -11.23 -3.31 -17.96
CA ARG A 165 -11.25 -2.97 -16.53
C ARG A 165 -10.14 -2.02 -16.17
N ILE A 166 -10.40 -1.08 -15.28
CA ILE A 166 -9.43 -0.05 -14.89
C ILE A 166 -8.98 -0.24 -13.45
N PHE A 167 -7.68 -0.14 -13.20
CA PHE A 167 -7.06 -0.35 -11.91
C PHE A 167 -6.17 0.83 -11.57
N ASN A 168 -6.19 1.23 -10.30
CA ASN A 168 -5.14 2.03 -9.70
C ASN A 168 -4.24 1.10 -8.86
N PHE A 169 -2.97 0.99 -9.25
CA PHE A 169 -2.00 0.21 -8.51
C PHE A 169 -0.70 0.98 -8.28
N ALA A 170 0.03 0.61 -7.24
CA ALA A 170 1.31 1.21 -6.88
C ALA A 170 2.42 0.17 -6.81
N ILE A 171 3.63 0.56 -7.22
CA ILE A 171 4.87 -0.22 -7.08
C ILE A 171 5.82 0.54 -6.15
N PRO A 172 6.56 -0.11 -5.23
CA PRO A 172 7.50 0.57 -4.37
C PRO A 172 8.54 1.39 -5.14
N TYR A 173 8.96 2.50 -4.56
CA TYR A 173 10.05 3.28 -5.13
C TYR A 173 11.35 2.45 -5.15
N PRO A 174 12.11 2.44 -6.26
CA PRO A 174 13.35 1.67 -6.39
C PRO A 174 14.55 2.36 -5.73
N PHE A 175 14.34 3.12 -4.66
CA PHE A 175 15.35 3.97 -4.01
C PHE A 175 15.36 3.72 -2.49
N SER A 176 16.54 3.85 -1.86
CA SER A 176 16.70 3.74 -0.40
C SER A 176 15.96 4.83 0.36
N ASP A 177 15.97 6.04 -0.19
CA ASP A 177 15.50 7.25 0.45
C ASP A 177 15.05 8.27 -0.62
N LYS A 178 14.76 9.50 -0.18
CA LYS A 178 14.26 10.59 -1.01
C LYS A 178 15.31 11.70 -1.26
N ALA A 179 16.59 11.38 -1.11
CA ALA A 179 17.71 12.31 -1.32
C ALA A 179 18.00 12.54 -2.82
N PRO A 180 18.68 13.66 -3.19
CA PRO A 180 19.16 14.75 -2.34
C PRO A 180 18.13 15.87 -2.11
N GLY A 181 16.91 15.76 -2.64
CA GLY A 181 15.88 16.78 -2.43
C GLY A 181 14.54 16.44 -3.08
N LYS A 182 13.48 17.13 -2.62
CA LYS A 182 12.08 16.88 -3.00
C LYS A 182 11.87 16.92 -4.52
N LYS A 183 12.33 17.98 -5.18
CA LYS A 183 12.17 18.18 -6.63
C LYS A 183 12.90 17.12 -7.45
N GLU A 184 14.11 16.74 -7.06
CA GLU A 184 14.87 15.69 -7.75
C GLU A 184 14.22 14.33 -7.58
N PHE A 185 13.78 14.01 -6.36
CA PHE A 185 13.07 12.77 -6.09
C PHE A 185 11.77 12.68 -6.89
N SER A 186 10.99 13.76 -6.97
CA SER A 186 9.76 13.83 -7.77
C SER A 186 10.02 13.51 -9.26
N LYS A 187 11.12 14.03 -9.82
CA LYS A 187 11.54 13.68 -11.19
C LYS A 187 12.02 12.23 -11.31
N LYS A 188 12.75 11.70 -10.33
CA LYS A 188 13.27 10.31 -10.35
C LYS A 188 12.13 9.29 -10.24
N LYS A 189 11.18 9.47 -9.31
CA LYS A 189 10.05 8.54 -9.15
C LYS A 189 9.10 8.52 -10.35
N SER A 190 9.06 9.61 -11.13
CA SER A 190 8.20 9.75 -12.31
C SER A 190 8.77 9.12 -13.59
N LYS A 191 9.92 8.44 -13.53
CA LYS A 191 10.51 7.75 -14.69
C LYS A 191 10.16 6.27 -14.67
N ILE A 192 9.29 5.84 -15.60
CA ILE A 192 8.86 4.44 -15.70
C ILE A 192 10.04 3.45 -15.84
N ALA A 193 11.10 3.85 -16.53
CA ALA A 193 12.30 3.03 -16.73
C ALA A 193 12.98 2.62 -15.41
N ASN A 194 12.84 3.41 -14.33
CA ASN A 194 13.43 3.08 -13.03
C ASN A 194 12.77 1.86 -12.37
N TYR A 195 11.57 1.47 -12.78
CA TYR A 195 10.85 0.32 -12.24
C TYR A 195 11.13 -0.97 -13.03
N GLY A 196 11.91 -0.91 -14.12
CA GLY A 196 12.27 -2.07 -14.93
C GLY A 196 11.07 -2.91 -15.36
N ASN A 197 11.17 -4.23 -15.22
CA ASN A 197 10.10 -5.16 -15.58
C ASN A 197 9.00 -5.30 -14.51
N LEU A 198 9.09 -4.61 -13.36
CA LEU A 198 8.09 -4.73 -12.31
C LEU A 198 6.71 -4.22 -12.76
N VAL A 199 6.67 -3.19 -13.60
CA VAL A 199 5.43 -2.63 -14.14
C VAL A 199 4.72 -3.66 -15.01
N GLU A 200 5.45 -4.29 -15.93
CA GLU A 200 4.91 -5.35 -16.79
C GLU A 200 4.46 -6.56 -15.98
N LYS A 201 5.28 -7.02 -15.02
CA LYS A 201 4.91 -8.11 -14.10
C LYS A 201 3.64 -7.79 -13.30
N ALA A 202 3.48 -6.56 -12.83
CA ALA A 202 2.28 -6.11 -12.12
C ALA A 202 1.04 -6.15 -13.02
N CYS A 203 1.13 -5.62 -14.25
CA CYS A 203 0.05 -5.68 -15.23
C CYS A 203 -0.34 -7.12 -15.55
N ASN A 204 0.63 -8.00 -15.78
CA ASN A 204 0.39 -9.43 -16.06
C ASN A 204 -0.29 -10.12 -14.88
N LEU A 205 0.15 -9.84 -13.64
CA LEU A 205 -0.49 -10.37 -12.42
C LEU A 205 -1.95 -9.89 -12.32
N ILE A 206 -2.20 -8.60 -12.56
CA ILE A 206 -3.56 -8.03 -12.53
C ILE A 206 -4.44 -8.70 -13.57
N CYS A 207 -3.98 -8.82 -14.82
CA CYS A 207 -4.73 -9.49 -15.89
C CYS A 207 -5.00 -10.97 -15.58
N HIS A 208 -4.05 -11.67 -14.93
CA HIS A 208 -4.21 -13.08 -14.59
C HIS A 208 -5.25 -13.31 -13.48
N PHE A 209 -5.32 -12.40 -12.50
CA PHE A 209 -6.20 -12.53 -11.34
C PHE A 209 -7.42 -11.59 -11.36
N GLU A 210 -7.72 -10.92 -12.48
CA GLU A 210 -8.92 -10.11 -12.58
C GLU A 210 -10.19 -10.99 -12.50
N LEU A 211 -11.16 -10.59 -11.67
CA LEU A 211 -12.42 -11.32 -11.45
C LEU A 211 -13.66 -10.46 -11.71
N ASP A 212 -14.68 -11.00 -12.38
CA ASP A 212 -15.93 -10.27 -12.66
C ASP A 212 -16.75 -9.95 -11.38
N LEU A 213 -16.56 -10.71 -10.30
CA LEU A 213 -17.33 -10.60 -9.06
C LEU A 213 -17.09 -9.31 -8.26
N TYR A 214 -15.92 -8.68 -8.40
CA TYR A 214 -15.56 -7.47 -7.64
C TYR A 214 -14.88 -6.44 -8.54
N GLN A 215 -15.45 -5.24 -8.64
CA GLN A 215 -14.85 -4.14 -9.38
C GLN A 215 -13.47 -3.78 -8.81
N ASN A 216 -12.51 -3.56 -9.71
CA ASN A 216 -11.15 -3.08 -9.40
C ASN A 216 -10.39 -3.92 -8.35
N ALA A 217 -10.76 -5.19 -8.18
CA ALA A 217 -10.12 -6.14 -7.28
C ALA A 217 -9.63 -7.37 -8.06
N ILE A 218 -8.59 -8.01 -7.52
CA ILE A 218 -8.07 -9.30 -7.99
C ILE A 218 -8.42 -10.43 -7.02
N VAL A 219 -8.39 -11.70 -7.47
CA VAL A 219 -8.74 -12.89 -6.67
C VAL A 219 -8.14 -12.85 -5.26
N PRO A 220 -6.82 -12.67 -5.06
CA PRO A 220 -6.24 -12.78 -3.72
C PRO A 220 -6.77 -11.72 -2.76
N VAL A 221 -6.98 -10.50 -3.25
CA VAL A 221 -7.51 -9.38 -2.44
C VAL A 221 -8.98 -9.60 -2.11
N ALA A 222 -9.78 -10.04 -3.08
CA ALA A 222 -11.19 -10.34 -2.85
C ALA A 222 -11.38 -11.48 -1.82
N LEU A 223 -10.56 -12.53 -1.91
CA LEU A 223 -10.58 -13.63 -0.95
C LEU A 223 -10.14 -13.18 0.44
N ALA A 224 -9.05 -12.43 0.57
CA ALA A 224 -8.58 -11.92 1.86
C ALA A 224 -9.64 -11.07 2.54
N HIS A 225 -10.27 -10.14 1.82
CA HIS A 225 -11.37 -9.31 2.34
C HIS A 225 -12.57 -10.16 2.80
N ARG A 226 -12.96 -11.17 2.01
CA ARG A 226 -14.03 -12.10 2.38
C ARG A 226 -13.71 -12.90 3.65
N HIS A 227 -12.49 -13.40 3.80
CA HIS A 227 -12.10 -14.16 4.99
C HIS A 227 -11.93 -13.28 6.23
N ALA A 228 -11.42 -12.06 6.08
CA ALA A 228 -11.33 -11.09 7.18
C ALA A 228 -12.72 -10.65 7.67
N SER A 229 -13.67 -10.42 6.75
CA SER A 229 -15.06 -10.09 7.11
C SER A 229 -15.82 -11.26 7.73
N ILE A 230 -15.49 -12.52 7.38
CA ILE A 230 -16.04 -13.69 8.06
C ILE A 230 -15.67 -13.69 9.54
N SER A 231 -14.44 -13.34 9.94
CA SER A 231 -14.03 -13.29 11.36
C SER A 231 -14.81 -12.28 12.22
N ILE A 232 -15.44 -11.27 11.61
CA ILE A 232 -16.32 -10.31 12.30
C ILE A 232 -17.62 -10.98 12.76
N VAL A 233 -18.12 -11.98 12.01
CA VAL A 233 -19.41 -12.62 12.29
C VAL A 233 -19.38 -13.52 13.54
N PRO A 234 -18.36 -14.36 13.79
CA PRO A 234 -18.18 -15.06 15.06
C PRO A 234 -17.83 -14.11 16.22
N GLY A 235 -16.94 -13.14 16.00
CA GLY A 235 -16.50 -12.21 17.05
C GLY A 235 -17.65 -11.38 17.62
N GLY A 236 -18.52 -10.87 16.74
CA GLY A 236 -19.76 -10.20 17.14
C GLY A 236 -20.68 -11.10 17.95
N LYS A 237 -20.88 -12.35 17.52
CA LYS A 237 -21.72 -13.32 18.27
C LYS A 237 -21.19 -13.63 19.66
N VAL A 238 -19.87 -13.72 19.84
CA VAL A 238 -19.27 -13.96 21.16
C VAL A 238 -19.48 -12.75 22.08
N LEU A 239 -19.29 -11.53 21.58
CA LEU A 239 -19.58 -10.31 22.35
C LEU A 239 -21.06 -10.22 22.73
N ASP A 240 -21.95 -10.60 21.82
CA ASP A 240 -23.40 -10.61 21.99
C ASP A 240 -23.85 -11.65 23.03
N ILE A 241 -23.19 -12.81 23.05
CA ILE A 241 -23.39 -13.85 24.08
C ILE A 241 -22.91 -13.35 25.44
N ILE A 242 -21.73 -12.72 25.53
CA ILE A 242 -21.18 -12.20 26.78
C ILE A 242 -22.07 -11.10 27.35
N THR A 243 -22.52 -10.15 26.52
CA THR A 243 -23.44 -9.08 26.96
C THR A 243 -24.79 -9.63 27.39
N LYS A 244 -25.39 -10.56 26.65
CA LYS A 244 -26.65 -11.21 27.05
C LYS A 244 -26.52 -12.03 28.34
N THR A 245 -25.36 -12.61 28.60
CA THR A 245 -25.11 -13.40 29.82
C THR A 245 -24.86 -12.48 31.01
N GLY A 246 -24.13 -11.37 30.82
CA GLY A 246 -23.90 -10.37 31.86
C GLY A 246 -25.17 -9.60 32.25
N LEU A 247 -26.05 -9.29 31.28
CA LEU A 247 -27.34 -8.61 31.54
C LEU A 247 -28.38 -9.52 32.20
N LYS A 248 -28.22 -10.84 32.15
CA LYS A 248 -29.10 -11.82 32.83
C LYS A 248 -28.71 -12.08 34.29
N ASN A 249 -27.51 -11.66 34.70
CA ASN A 249 -26.99 -11.84 36.05
C ASN A 249 -27.09 -10.56 36.92
N ASN A 250 -27.90 -9.59 36.48
CA ASN A 250 -28.44 -8.49 37.28
C ASN A 250 -29.96 -8.60 37.31
#